data_AF-A0A6N7FWS6-F1
#
_entry.id   AF-A0A6N7FWS6-F1
#
_cell.length_a   1.000
_cell.length_b   1.000
_cell.length_c   1.000
_cell.angle_alpha   90.00
_cell.angle_beta   90.00
_cell.angle_gamma   90.00
#
_symmetry.space_group_name_H-M   'P 1'
#
loop_
_entity.id
_entity.type
_entity.pdbx_description
1 polymer ?
#
loop_
_entity_poly.entity_id
_entity_poly.type
_entity_poly.pdbx_seq_one_letter_code
_entity_poly.pdbx_strand_id
1 'polypeptide(L)'
;MTPPPHEQRPDSPAHPDSAPAAKSVRTHLTAVIVTCAAVITLLATGVAVLIAAMSEDDTDTKAQETTQQQPNGQGSAAGARPPSETTPNVFPGKVLELASHPLVQSSDVGLPNRACQLPPWGTSAKAARSFFRSATNCLNEAWAPLLRSQNLPFTPPRLYFPAGESFDSDCGRIEVGLSTAAYYCEGELFLPFNGLQIDQYEDKPGVYLALIAHEYGHHVQELAGIMDAAWRKIYQFGEDSPTGQEMSRRKELQAQCFSGMFLGSHVDRGGSITRETYDQAWHDQETRGDDTSGGHKHGSNENYAMWWRVGALDNRISDCNTFKASTEAVR
;
A
#
# COMPACT_ATOMS: atom_id res chain seq x y z
N MET A 1 -39.83 -54.96 37.08
CA MET A 1 -39.22 -54.76 35.75
C MET A 1 -37.73 -55.06 35.90
N THR A 2 -37.25 -56.05 35.16
CA THR A 2 -35.93 -56.68 35.25
C THR A 2 -34.80 -55.74 34.80
N PRO A 3 -33.59 -55.85 35.39
CA PRO A 3 -32.46 -54.97 35.07
C PRO A 3 -31.81 -55.31 33.71
N PRO A 4 -31.16 -54.33 33.05
CA PRO A 4 -30.51 -54.53 31.76
C PRO A 4 -29.20 -55.33 31.87
N PRO A 5 -28.82 -56.09 30.82
CA PRO A 5 -27.58 -56.87 30.80
C PRO A 5 -26.34 -56.00 30.51
N HIS A 6 -25.22 -56.40 31.13
CA HIS A 6 -23.90 -55.79 31.06
C HIS A 6 -23.29 -55.81 29.65
N GLU A 7 -22.81 -54.65 29.19
CA GLU A 7 -22.05 -54.49 27.96
C GLU A 7 -20.55 -54.67 28.23
N GLN A 8 -19.92 -55.58 27.49
CA GLN A 8 -18.51 -55.96 27.60
C GLN A 8 -17.61 -54.92 26.92
N ARG A 9 -16.50 -54.58 27.58
CA ARG A 9 -15.49 -53.62 27.12
C ARG A 9 -14.60 -54.27 26.04
N PRO A 10 -14.26 -53.59 24.93
CA PRO A 10 -13.38 -54.14 23.90
C PRO A 10 -11.90 -54.16 24.31
N ASP A 11 -11.19 -55.19 23.83
CA ASP A 11 -9.76 -55.44 24.02
C ASP A 11 -8.87 -54.36 23.38
N SER A 12 -7.81 -53.96 24.10
CA SER A 12 -6.77 -53.06 23.61
C SER A 12 -5.84 -53.77 22.60
N PRO A 13 -5.45 -53.13 21.49
CA PRO A 13 -4.52 -53.71 20.53
C PRO A 13 -3.06 -53.67 21.01
N ALA A 14 -2.31 -54.70 20.61
CA ALA A 14 -0.91 -54.97 20.94
C ALA A 14 0.07 -53.92 20.37
N HIS A 15 1.12 -53.63 21.16
CA HIS A 15 2.27 -52.81 20.77
C HIS A 15 3.17 -53.55 19.74
N PRO A 16 3.67 -52.86 18.69
CA PRO A 16 4.68 -53.41 17.81
C PRO A 16 6.12 -53.16 18.29
N ASP A 17 7.01 -53.99 17.74
CA ASP A 17 8.37 -54.32 18.16
C ASP A 17 9.45 -53.21 18.13
N SER A 18 10.35 -53.33 19.11
CA SER A 18 11.81 -53.22 19.07
C SER A 18 12.49 -52.51 17.88
N ALA A 19 13.10 -51.35 18.15
CA ALA A 19 14.06 -50.69 17.25
C ALA A 19 15.48 -51.30 17.34
N PRO A 20 16.27 -51.33 16.24
CA PRO A 20 17.62 -51.88 16.24
C PRO A 20 18.68 -50.88 16.76
N ALA A 21 19.77 -51.43 17.30
CA ALA A 21 20.86 -50.74 17.99
C ALA A 21 21.67 -49.77 17.10
N ALA A 22 21.99 -48.59 17.64
CA ALA A 22 22.85 -47.58 17.04
C ALA A 22 24.33 -47.98 17.08
N LYS A 23 25.03 -47.87 15.93
CA LYS A 23 26.48 -48.04 15.82
C LYS A 23 27.22 -46.76 16.21
N SER A 24 28.27 -46.94 17.01
CA SER A 24 29.24 -45.94 17.45
C SER A 24 29.96 -45.26 16.28
N VAL A 25 29.86 -43.93 16.16
CA VAL A 25 30.67 -43.10 15.27
C VAL A 25 31.66 -42.33 16.14
N ARG A 26 32.91 -42.83 16.19
CA ARG A 26 33.99 -42.22 16.98
C ARG A 26 35.23 -42.02 16.13
N THR A 27 35.16 -41.07 15.21
CA THR A 27 36.32 -40.43 14.54
C THR A 27 35.74 -39.33 13.67
N HIS A 28 36.03 -38.05 13.96
CA HIS A 28 35.98 -36.85 13.08
C HIS A 28 36.02 -35.52 13.87
N LEU A 29 36.02 -35.55 15.21
CA LEU A 29 35.95 -34.32 16.03
C LEU A 29 37.21 -33.43 15.98
N THR A 30 38.36 -33.96 15.57
CA THR A 30 39.63 -33.18 15.52
C THR A 30 39.79 -32.35 14.24
N ALA A 31 39.11 -32.69 13.14
CA ALA A 31 39.27 -31.97 11.87
C ALA A 31 38.39 -30.70 11.76
N VAL A 32 37.25 -30.66 12.47
CA VAL A 32 36.29 -29.54 12.43
C VAL A 32 36.76 -28.36 13.30
N ILE A 33 37.47 -28.63 14.40
CA ILE A 33 37.95 -27.58 15.31
C ILE A 33 39.07 -26.74 14.66
N VAL A 34 39.91 -27.34 13.82
CA VAL A 34 41.02 -26.64 13.15
C VAL A 34 40.54 -25.73 12.01
N THR A 35 39.41 -26.05 11.37
CA THR A 35 38.84 -25.23 10.29
C THR A 35 38.05 -24.03 10.80
N CYS A 36 37.37 -24.12 11.96
CA CYS A 36 36.66 -22.97 12.55
C CYS A 36 37.61 -21.87 13.06
N ALA A 37 38.79 -22.22 13.58
CA ALA A 37 39.75 -21.23 14.08
C ALA A 37 40.38 -20.36 12.97
N ALA A 38 40.53 -20.90 11.76
CA ALA A 38 41.11 -20.18 10.62
C ALA A 38 40.12 -19.19 9.96
N VAL A 39 38.82 -19.45 10.02
CA VAL A 39 37.78 -18.56 9.44
C VAL A 39 37.51 -17.35 10.36
N ILE A 40 37.63 -17.52 11.68
CA ILE A 40 37.40 -16.43 12.65
C ILE A 40 38.53 -15.38 12.60
N THR A 41 39.78 -15.78 12.33
CA THR A 41 40.93 -14.85 12.23
C THR A 41 40.94 -14.03 10.94
N LEU A 42 40.41 -14.58 9.83
CA LEU A 42 40.23 -13.86 8.56
C LEU A 42 39.09 -12.82 8.61
N LEU A 43 38.04 -13.04 9.41
CA LEU A 43 36.96 -12.08 9.58
C LEU A 43 37.35 -10.92 10.53
N ALA A 44 38.13 -11.19 11.57
CA ALA A 44 38.59 -10.15 12.51
C ALA A 44 39.58 -9.16 11.89
N THR A 45 40.38 -9.58 10.91
CA THR A 45 41.33 -8.71 10.19
C THR A 45 40.66 -7.87 9.11
N GLY A 46 39.60 -8.39 8.45
CA GLY A 46 38.83 -7.64 7.45
C GLY A 46 38.01 -6.48 8.02
N VAL A 47 37.50 -6.61 9.24
CA VAL A 47 36.73 -5.53 9.91
C VAL A 47 37.62 -4.39 10.38
N ALA A 48 38.86 -4.67 10.80
CA ALA A 48 39.80 -3.63 11.22
C ALA A 48 40.24 -2.71 10.06
N VAL A 49 40.27 -3.22 8.82
CA VAL A 49 40.68 -2.43 7.64
C VAL A 49 39.56 -1.52 7.13
N LEU A 50 38.28 -1.85 7.33
CA LEU A 50 37.18 -0.96 6.94
C LEU A 50 36.96 0.23 7.89
N ILE A 51 37.33 0.09 9.16
CA ILE A 51 37.16 1.17 10.17
C ILE A 51 38.21 2.28 9.99
N ALA A 52 39.34 2.00 9.33
CA ALA A 52 40.39 2.99 9.07
C ALA A 52 40.15 3.87 7.83
N ALA A 53 39.11 3.61 7.02
CA ALA A 53 38.84 4.35 5.78
C ALA A 53 37.74 5.43 5.92
N MET A 54 37.29 5.73 7.14
CA MET A 54 36.22 6.71 7.38
C MET A 54 36.58 7.64 8.54
N SER A 55 37.52 8.57 8.29
CA SER A 55 37.68 9.80 9.06
C SER A 55 38.50 10.80 8.24
N GLU A 56 38.18 12.09 8.45
CA GLU A 56 38.71 13.32 7.83
C GLU A 56 37.97 13.76 6.55
N ASP A 57 37.46 14.99 6.42
CA ASP A 57 37.16 16.05 7.39
C ASP A 57 36.25 17.09 6.69
N ASP A 58 35.35 17.71 7.45
CA ASP A 58 34.53 18.86 7.03
C ASP A 58 35.38 20.14 6.98
N THR A 59 35.32 20.93 5.91
CA THR A 59 35.55 22.38 6.03
C THR A 59 34.79 23.22 4.99
N ASP A 60 33.90 24.02 5.55
CA ASP A 60 33.28 25.27 5.10
C ASP A 60 34.09 26.12 4.09
N THR A 61 33.45 26.59 3.01
CA THR A 61 33.90 27.79 2.28
C THR A 61 32.74 28.56 1.65
N LYS A 62 32.50 29.71 2.28
CA LYS A 62 31.81 30.92 1.83
C LYS A 62 31.86 31.25 0.33
N ALA A 63 30.75 31.88 -0.08
CA ALA A 63 30.53 32.60 -1.33
C ALA A 63 31.64 33.60 -1.70
N GLN A 64 31.93 33.69 -3.01
CA GLN A 64 32.44 34.89 -3.64
C GLN A 64 31.72 35.14 -4.97
N GLU A 65 30.98 36.25 -5.00
CA GLU A 65 30.62 36.97 -6.22
C GLU A 65 31.88 37.35 -6.99
N THR A 66 31.85 37.22 -8.32
CA THR A 66 32.79 37.93 -9.19
C THR A 66 32.09 38.46 -10.42
N THR A 67 32.02 39.79 -10.44
CA THR A 67 31.59 40.68 -11.51
C THR A 67 32.64 40.71 -12.63
N GLN A 68 32.26 40.41 -13.88
CA GLN A 68 32.95 40.86 -15.11
C GLN A 68 31.89 41.01 -16.22
N GLN A 69 31.43 42.22 -16.51
CA GLN A 69 31.99 43.25 -17.39
C GLN A 69 31.91 42.91 -18.90
N GLN A 70 31.02 43.64 -19.55
CA GLN A 70 30.62 43.63 -20.96
C GLN A 70 31.70 44.26 -21.86
N PRO A 71 31.77 43.87 -23.14
CA PRO A 71 32.01 44.87 -24.18
C PRO A 71 31.00 44.82 -25.33
N ASN A 72 30.68 46.01 -25.81
CA ASN A 72 29.91 46.34 -27.00
C ASN A 72 30.47 45.70 -28.28
N GLY A 73 29.58 45.16 -29.12
CA GLY A 73 29.87 44.80 -30.50
C GLY A 73 28.58 44.71 -31.31
N GLN A 74 28.27 45.76 -32.07
CA GLN A 74 27.17 45.81 -33.04
C GLN A 74 27.51 45.02 -34.31
N GLY A 75 26.52 44.29 -34.84
CA GLY A 75 26.32 44.14 -36.29
C GLY A 75 26.35 42.74 -36.87
N SER A 76 25.19 42.08 -36.97
CA SER A 76 24.59 41.65 -38.25
C SER A 76 23.38 40.76 -38.01
N ALA A 77 22.26 41.17 -38.60
CA ALA A 77 20.99 40.47 -38.58
C ALA A 77 21.03 39.24 -39.50
N ALA A 78 20.77 38.06 -38.93
CA ALA A 78 20.29 36.89 -39.63
C ALA A 78 19.12 36.34 -38.83
N GLY A 79 17.96 36.18 -39.48
CA GLY A 79 16.68 35.87 -38.85
C GLY A 79 16.72 34.59 -38.01
N ALA A 80 16.66 34.75 -36.69
CA ALA A 80 16.41 33.67 -35.76
C ALA A 80 14.89 33.47 -35.63
N ARG A 81 14.44 32.27 -35.99
CA ARG A 81 13.12 31.74 -35.65
C ARG A 81 12.93 31.89 -34.13
N PRO A 82 11.79 32.43 -33.63
CA PRO A 82 11.59 32.54 -32.20
C PRO A 82 11.70 31.16 -31.55
N PRO A 83 12.36 31.04 -30.38
CA PRO A 83 12.32 29.80 -29.63
C PRO A 83 10.86 29.50 -29.33
N SER A 84 10.42 28.29 -29.64
CA SER A 84 9.12 27.80 -29.16
C SER A 84 9.15 27.93 -27.64
N GLU A 85 8.37 28.85 -27.10
CA GLU A 85 8.03 28.85 -25.68
C GLU A 85 7.42 27.50 -25.38
N THR A 86 8.19 26.61 -24.74
CA THR A 86 7.60 25.54 -23.96
C THR A 86 6.88 26.23 -22.83
N THR A 87 5.59 26.51 -23.04
CA THR A 87 4.64 26.76 -21.95
C THR A 87 4.91 25.72 -20.88
N PRO A 88 5.21 26.11 -19.62
CA PRO A 88 5.18 25.19 -18.51
C PRO A 88 3.83 24.46 -18.59
N ASN A 89 3.83 23.13 -18.51
CA ASN A 89 2.58 22.38 -18.39
C ASN A 89 1.90 22.83 -17.08
N VAL A 90 1.03 23.84 -17.19
CA VAL A 90 0.13 24.24 -16.11
C VAL A 90 -0.94 23.17 -16.07
N PHE A 91 -0.71 22.13 -15.28
CA PHE A 91 -1.79 21.22 -14.92
C PHE A 91 -2.88 22.05 -14.21
N PRO A 92 -4.15 21.92 -14.60
CA PRO A 92 -5.24 22.48 -13.80
C PRO A 92 -5.14 21.96 -12.37
N GLY A 93 -5.52 22.81 -11.42
CA GLY A 93 -5.64 22.41 -10.02
C GLY A 93 -6.72 21.36 -9.81
N LYS A 94 -6.87 20.93 -8.55
CA LYS A 94 -7.94 20.04 -8.08
C LYS A 94 -9.33 20.50 -8.58
N VAL A 95 -10.22 19.55 -8.87
CA VAL A 95 -11.63 19.81 -9.22
C VAL A 95 -12.52 19.43 -8.03
N LEU A 96 -13.16 20.42 -7.41
CA LEU A 96 -13.90 20.23 -6.15
C LEU A 96 -15.36 19.79 -6.36
N GLU A 97 -15.54 18.70 -7.10
CA GLU A 97 -16.83 18.10 -7.45
C GLU A 97 -16.95 16.67 -6.90
N LEU A 98 -18.19 16.18 -6.79
CA LEU A 98 -18.49 14.82 -6.28
C LEU A 98 -19.06 13.95 -7.41
N ALA A 99 -20.38 13.74 -7.44
CA ALA A 99 -21.03 12.90 -8.45
C ALA A 99 -20.77 13.37 -9.89
N SER A 100 -20.59 14.67 -10.10
CA SER A 100 -20.30 15.37 -11.36
C SER A 100 -18.82 15.41 -11.74
N HIS A 101 -17.91 14.89 -10.89
CA HIS A 101 -16.47 15.06 -11.10
C HIS A 101 -16.01 14.42 -12.42
N PRO A 102 -15.26 15.14 -13.30
CA PRO A 102 -14.89 14.64 -14.63
C PRO A 102 -14.19 13.28 -14.61
N LEU A 103 -13.29 13.06 -13.64
CA LEU A 103 -12.60 11.78 -13.44
C LEU A 103 -13.53 10.56 -13.44
N VAL A 104 -14.72 10.67 -12.82
CA VAL A 104 -15.68 9.55 -12.69
C VAL A 104 -16.86 9.66 -13.66
N GLN A 105 -16.72 10.47 -14.71
CA GLN A 105 -17.63 10.51 -15.86
C GLN A 105 -17.01 9.88 -17.11
N SER A 106 -15.68 9.70 -17.12
CA SER A 106 -14.94 9.13 -18.25
C SER A 106 -15.12 7.60 -18.32
N SER A 107 -16.05 7.14 -19.17
CA SER A 107 -16.42 5.72 -19.30
C SER A 107 -15.33 4.81 -19.85
N ASP A 108 -14.40 5.38 -20.63
CA ASP A 108 -13.39 4.62 -21.37
C ASP A 108 -12.01 4.69 -20.71
N VAL A 109 -11.95 5.16 -19.46
CA VAL A 109 -10.70 5.39 -18.72
C VAL A 109 -10.56 4.36 -17.60
N GLY A 110 -9.40 3.71 -17.59
CA GLY A 110 -9.03 2.68 -16.62
C GLY A 110 -7.53 2.68 -16.36
N LEU A 111 -7.09 1.93 -15.35
CA LEU A 111 -5.66 1.78 -15.09
C LEU A 111 -5.01 0.93 -16.19
N PRO A 112 -3.76 1.22 -16.59
CA PRO A 112 -3.06 0.42 -17.57
C PRO A 112 -2.87 -1.01 -17.07
N ASN A 113 -3.15 -1.99 -17.93
CA ASN A 113 -2.82 -3.39 -17.64
C ASN A 113 -1.30 -3.56 -17.70
N ARG A 114 -0.65 -3.80 -16.55
CA ARG A 114 0.80 -3.89 -16.46
C ARG A 114 1.26 -4.82 -15.34
N ALA A 115 2.47 -5.34 -15.47
CA ALA A 115 3.13 -6.06 -14.39
C ALA A 115 3.44 -5.11 -13.23
N CYS A 116 3.30 -5.60 -12.00
CA CYS A 116 3.87 -4.99 -10.80
C CYS A 116 4.82 -5.99 -10.15
N GLN A 117 6.08 -5.59 -9.95
CA GLN A 117 7.07 -6.43 -9.27
C GLN A 117 7.12 -6.07 -7.80
N LEU A 118 6.69 -7.01 -6.95
CA LEU A 118 6.76 -6.92 -5.50
C LEU A 118 7.84 -7.88 -4.98
N PRO A 119 8.61 -7.49 -3.95
CA PRO A 119 9.39 -8.46 -3.20
C PRO A 119 8.43 -9.45 -2.51
N PRO A 120 8.91 -10.66 -2.16
CA PRO A 120 8.12 -11.58 -1.36
C PRO A 120 7.63 -10.90 -0.09
N TRP A 121 6.38 -11.20 0.29
CA TRP A 121 5.87 -10.80 1.59
C TRP A 121 6.65 -11.52 2.70
N GLY A 122 6.66 -10.91 3.88
CA GLY A 122 7.19 -11.52 5.07
C GLY A 122 6.67 -10.83 6.32
N THR A 123 6.51 -11.60 7.39
CA THR A 123 5.91 -11.19 8.67
C THR A 123 6.84 -10.37 9.56
N SER A 124 7.85 -9.71 8.97
CA SER A 124 8.75 -8.80 9.69
C SER A 124 8.54 -7.36 9.23
N ALA A 125 8.73 -6.40 10.13
CA ALA A 125 8.64 -4.98 9.79
C ALA A 125 9.54 -4.58 8.61
N LYS A 126 10.72 -5.19 8.48
CA LYS A 126 11.63 -4.94 7.36
C LYS A 126 11.06 -5.43 6.03
N ALA A 127 10.49 -6.64 6.00
CA ALA A 127 9.87 -7.21 4.80
C ALA A 127 8.63 -6.42 4.38
N ALA A 128 7.74 -6.11 5.32
CA ALA A 128 6.54 -5.30 5.08
C ALA A 128 6.90 -3.91 4.51
N ARG A 129 7.91 -3.22 5.05
CA ARG A 129 8.40 -1.94 4.51
C ARG A 129 8.86 -2.05 3.05
N SER A 130 9.60 -3.11 2.72
CA SER A 130 10.08 -3.35 1.35
C SER A 130 8.92 -3.60 0.38
N PHE A 131 7.96 -4.40 0.82
CA PHE A 131 6.73 -4.70 0.08
C PHE A 131 5.93 -3.42 -0.21
N PHE A 132 5.61 -2.63 0.82
CA PHE A 132 4.80 -1.42 0.66
C PHE A 132 5.48 -0.33 -0.16
N ARG A 133 6.81 -0.17 -0.06
CA ARG A 133 7.56 0.74 -0.94
C ARG A 133 7.41 0.34 -2.41
N SER A 134 7.55 -0.95 -2.72
CA SER A 134 7.42 -1.46 -4.08
C SER A 134 5.97 -1.37 -4.58
N ALA A 135 4.99 -1.69 -3.73
CA ALA A 135 3.57 -1.53 -4.04
C ALA A 135 3.20 -0.08 -4.35
N THR A 136 3.69 0.88 -3.56
CA THR A 136 3.48 2.31 -3.82
C THR A 136 4.09 2.74 -5.14
N ASN A 137 5.27 2.23 -5.51
CA ASN A 137 5.86 2.53 -6.81
C ASN A 137 4.96 2.02 -7.95
N CYS A 138 4.42 0.80 -7.86
CA CYS A 138 3.46 0.30 -8.84
C CYS A 138 2.18 1.16 -8.89
N LEU A 139 1.66 1.58 -7.73
CA LEU A 139 0.50 2.47 -7.65
C LEU A 139 0.77 3.83 -8.32
N ASN A 140 1.93 4.44 -8.06
CA ASN A 140 2.38 5.66 -8.74
C ASN A 140 2.43 5.47 -10.27
N GLU A 141 3.00 4.36 -10.71
CA GLU A 141 3.13 4.01 -12.12
C GLU A 141 1.79 3.73 -12.82
N ALA A 142 0.77 3.29 -12.08
CA ALA A 142 -0.57 3.04 -12.58
C ALA A 142 -1.42 4.32 -12.63
N TRP A 143 -1.40 5.12 -11.55
CA TRP A 143 -2.27 6.28 -11.39
C TRP A 143 -1.76 7.55 -12.07
N ALA A 144 -0.44 7.77 -12.14
CA ALA A 144 0.11 8.99 -12.72
C ALA A 144 -0.30 9.20 -14.20
N PRO A 145 -0.25 8.18 -15.09
CA PRO A 145 -0.70 8.35 -16.47
C PRO A 145 -2.20 8.63 -16.57
N LEU A 146 -3.01 7.96 -15.75
CA LEU A 146 -4.47 8.14 -15.72
C LEU A 146 -4.81 9.58 -15.33
N LEU A 147 -4.32 10.05 -14.17
CA LEU A 147 -4.62 11.40 -13.68
C LEU A 147 -4.16 12.48 -14.66
N ARG A 148 -2.95 12.35 -15.23
CA ARG A 148 -2.46 13.28 -16.27
C ARG A 148 -3.33 13.26 -17.52
N SER A 149 -3.82 12.11 -17.96
CA SER A 149 -4.74 12.01 -19.11
C SER A 149 -6.07 12.72 -18.87
N GLN A 150 -6.48 12.84 -17.60
CA GLN A 150 -7.68 13.55 -17.17
C GLN A 150 -7.39 15.01 -16.77
N ASN A 151 -6.19 15.51 -17.10
CA ASN A 151 -5.76 16.88 -16.80
C ASN A 151 -5.81 17.21 -15.29
N LEU A 152 -5.47 16.24 -14.45
CA LEU A 152 -5.38 16.37 -12.99
C LEU A 152 -3.91 16.36 -12.53
N PRO A 153 -3.61 16.96 -11.36
CA PRO A 153 -2.26 16.94 -10.81
C PRO A 153 -1.85 15.53 -10.39
N PHE A 154 -0.55 15.30 -10.34
CA PHE A 154 0.02 14.09 -9.76
C PHE A 154 1.32 14.41 -9.02
N THR A 155 1.37 14.02 -7.75
CA THR A 155 2.57 13.98 -6.93
C THR A 155 2.55 12.68 -6.13
N PRO A 156 3.62 11.89 -6.10
CA PRO A 156 3.61 10.65 -5.34
C PRO A 156 3.46 10.93 -3.83
N PRO A 157 2.77 10.06 -3.08
CA PRO A 157 2.63 10.23 -1.64
C PRO A 157 3.94 9.88 -0.91
N ARG A 158 4.15 10.47 0.25
CA ARG A 158 5.25 10.14 1.16
C ARG A 158 4.88 8.92 2.01
N LEU A 159 5.81 7.99 2.22
CA LEU A 159 5.57 6.77 3.00
C LEU A 159 6.20 6.87 4.39
N TYR A 160 5.38 6.60 5.41
CA TYR A 160 5.76 6.56 6.81
C TYR A 160 5.43 5.20 7.41
N PHE A 161 6.30 4.73 8.33
CA PHE A 161 6.14 3.45 9.01
C PHE A 161 6.27 3.64 10.53
N PRO A 162 5.25 4.21 11.19
CA PRO A 162 5.28 4.41 12.63
C PRO A 162 5.42 3.08 13.39
N ALA A 163 6.08 3.12 14.54
CA ALA A 163 6.33 1.93 15.37
C ALA A 163 5.59 1.95 16.72
N GLY A 164 5.00 3.09 17.11
CA GLY A 164 4.27 3.25 18.36
C GLY A 164 2.83 2.76 18.27
N GLU A 165 2.15 2.79 19.42
CA GLU A 165 0.70 2.55 19.53
C GLU A 165 -0.12 3.74 19.00
N SER A 166 0.52 4.89 18.80
CA SER A 166 -0.04 6.05 18.08
C SER A 166 1.06 6.82 17.34
N PHE A 167 0.64 7.68 16.43
CA PHE A 167 1.48 8.64 15.72
C PHE A 167 0.73 9.94 15.45
N ASP A 168 1.46 11.03 15.26
CA ASP A 168 0.89 12.33 14.91
C ASP A 168 0.99 12.56 13.39
N SER A 169 -0.04 13.17 12.82
CA SER A 169 -0.15 13.57 11.41
C SER A 169 -0.78 14.97 11.31
N ASP A 170 -0.78 15.55 10.11
CA ASP A 170 -1.48 16.82 9.88
C ASP A 170 -3.01 16.72 10.08
N CYS A 171 -3.54 15.49 10.04
CA CYS A 171 -4.96 15.18 10.32
C CYS A 171 -5.22 14.90 11.82
N GLY A 172 -4.19 15.03 12.67
CA GLY A 172 -4.27 14.81 14.12
C GLY A 172 -3.53 13.57 14.60
N ARG A 173 -3.76 13.24 15.87
CA ARG A 173 -3.19 12.06 16.52
C ARG A 173 -3.99 10.81 16.16
N ILE A 174 -3.30 9.80 15.64
CA ILE A 174 -3.88 8.55 15.15
C ILE A 174 -3.45 7.41 16.05
N GLU A 175 -4.42 6.68 16.60
CA GLU A 175 -4.18 5.44 17.34
C GLU A 175 -4.06 4.27 16.36
N VAL A 176 -3.04 3.43 16.58
CA VAL A 176 -2.76 2.23 15.81
C VAL A 176 -3.59 1.08 16.37
N GLY A 177 -4.32 0.39 15.51
CA GLY A 177 -5.13 -0.75 15.93
C GLY A 177 -5.82 -1.44 14.76
N LEU A 178 -6.70 -2.39 15.08
CA LEU A 178 -7.45 -3.17 14.09
C LEU A 178 -8.29 -2.28 13.15
N SER A 179 -8.85 -1.19 13.69
CA SER A 179 -9.63 -0.21 12.93
C SER A 179 -8.78 0.76 12.11
N THR A 180 -7.46 0.77 12.31
CA THR A 180 -6.51 1.70 11.69
C THR A 180 -5.22 0.97 11.33
N ALA A 181 -5.34 -0.02 10.44
CA ALA A 181 -4.20 -0.83 9.99
C ALA A 181 -3.25 -0.05 9.05
N ALA A 182 -3.79 0.91 8.32
CA ALA A 182 -3.09 1.91 7.54
C ALA A 182 -3.89 3.21 7.57
N TYR A 183 -3.29 4.31 7.13
CA TYR A 183 -3.94 5.62 7.15
C TYR A 183 -3.36 6.54 6.09
N TYR A 184 -4.24 7.28 5.41
CA TYR A 184 -3.87 8.35 4.50
C TYR A 184 -4.22 9.73 5.06
N CYS A 185 -3.29 10.69 4.93
CA CYS A 185 -3.52 12.10 5.25
C CYS A 185 -2.61 13.02 4.42
N GLU A 186 -3.17 13.99 3.69
CA GLU A 186 -2.45 15.13 3.08
C GLU A 186 -1.14 14.76 2.36
N GLY A 187 -1.24 13.81 1.42
CA GLY A 187 -0.11 13.31 0.64
C GLY A 187 0.82 12.36 1.39
N GLU A 188 0.45 11.88 2.57
CA GLU A 188 1.20 10.94 3.40
C GLU A 188 0.44 9.62 3.60
N LEU A 189 1.14 8.50 3.37
CA LEU A 189 0.67 7.14 3.64
C LEU A 189 1.39 6.60 4.89
N PHE A 190 0.63 6.28 5.92
CA PHE A 190 1.11 5.72 7.18
C PHE A 190 0.78 4.22 7.25
N LEU A 191 1.81 3.42 7.46
CA LEU A 191 1.73 1.95 7.51
C LEU A 191 2.37 1.45 8.81
N PRO A 192 1.68 1.62 9.95
CA PRO A 192 2.19 1.16 11.24
C PRO A 192 2.21 -0.36 11.28
N PHE A 193 3.39 -0.97 11.44
CA PHE A 193 3.52 -2.43 11.36
C PHE A 193 2.65 -3.16 12.40
N ASN A 194 2.47 -2.58 13.59
CA ASN A 194 1.68 -3.17 14.68
C ASN A 194 0.16 -3.12 14.40
N GLY A 195 -0.30 -2.27 13.48
CA GLY A 195 -1.70 -2.24 13.03
C GLY A 195 -2.01 -3.31 11.98
N LEU A 196 -0.97 -3.88 11.37
CA LEU A 196 -1.13 -4.95 10.41
C LEU A 196 -1.53 -6.22 11.16
N GLN A 197 -2.62 -6.84 10.71
CA GLN A 197 -3.17 -8.08 11.27
C GLN A 197 -2.31 -9.28 10.85
N ILE A 198 -1.01 -9.26 11.18
CA ILE A 198 -0.01 -10.26 10.77
C ILE A 198 -0.38 -11.66 11.26
N ASP A 199 -0.86 -11.77 12.51
CA ASP A 199 -1.21 -13.07 13.09
C ASP A 199 -2.47 -13.69 12.46
N GLN A 200 -3.34 -12.86 11.86
CA GLN A 200 -4.58 -13.33 11.22
C GLN A 200 -4.38 -13.72 9.76
N TYR A 201 -3.59 -12.94 9.02
CA TYR A 201 -3.44 -13.10 7.58
C TYR A 201 -2.11 -13.75 7.18
N GLU A 202 -1.13 -13.80 8.09
CA GLU A 202 0.16 -14.46 7.91
C GLU A 202 0.80 -14.12 6.55
N ASP A 203 0.88 -15.11 5.65
CA ASP A 203 1.44 -14.99 4.30
C ASP A 203 0.35 -14.83 3.23
N LYS A 204 -0.57 -13.87 3.44
CA LYS A 204 -1.58 -13.47 2.46
C LYS A 204 -1.28 -12.07 1.92
N PRO A 205 -0.29 -11.91 1.01
CA PRO A 205 0.11 -10.61 0.46
C PRO A 205 -1.05 -9.83 -0.18
N GLY A 206 -2.06 -10.52 -0.71
CA GLY A 206 -3.22 -9.88 -1.33
C GLY A 206 -3.98 -8.94 -0.39
N VAL A 207 -4.11 -9.35 0.87
CA VAL A 207 -4.78 -8.57 1.91
C VAL A 207 -4.07 -7.24 2.16
N TYR A 208 -2.75 -7.29 2.35
CA TYR A 208 -1.94 -6.10 2.58
C TYR A 208 -1.83 -5.22 1.33
N LEU A 209 -1.84 -5.82 0.14
CA LEU A 209 -1.83 -5.09 -1.12
C LEU A 209 -3.14 -4.33 -1.34
N ALA A 210 -4.28 -4.96 -1.07
CA ALA A 210 -5.58 -4.30 -1.13
C ALA A 210 -5.70 -3.15 -0.12
N LEU A 211 -5.17 -3.34 1.09
CA LEU A 211 -5.09 -2.29 2.12
C LEU A 211 -4.32 -1.06 1.63
N ILE A 212 -3.07 -1.21 1.16
CA ILE A 212 -2.32 -0.03 0.69
C ILE A 212 -2.93 0.58 -0.59
N ALA A 213 -3.53 -0.22 -1.46
CA ALA A 213 -4.22 0.29 -2.64
C ALA A 213 -5.49 1.08 -2.27
N HIS A 214 -6.17 0.72 -1.18
CA HIS A 214 -7.28 1.50 -0.61
C HIS A 214 -6.81 2.87 -0.12
N GLU A 215 -5.77 2.90 0.72
CA GLU A 215 -5.22 4.18 1.20
C GLU A 215 -4.70 5.05 0.06
N TYR A 216 -4.11 4.42 -0.98
CA TYR A 216 -3.72 5.13 -2.19
C TYR A 216 -4.95 5.65 -2.98
N GLY A 217 -6.10 4.98 -2.88
CA GLY A 217 -7.38 5.48 -3.38
C GLY A 217 -7.76 6.83 -2.77
N HIS A 218 -7.53 7.03 -1.47
CA HIS A 218 -7.69 8.35 -0.85
C HIS A 218 -6.71 9.38 -1.40
N HIS A 219 -5.47 8.99 -1.66
CA HIS A 219 -4.51 9.86 -2.33
C HIS A 219 -4.99 10.32 -3.71
N VAL A 220 -5.57 9.42 -4.50
CA VAL A 220 -6.18 9.75 -5.79
C VAL A 220 -7.36 10.72 -5.61
N GLN A 221 -8.20 10.52 -4.59
CA GLN A 221 -9.30 11.44 -4.28
C GLN A 221 -8.79 12.84 -3.92
N GLU A 222 -7.71 12.94 -3.15
CA GLU A 222 -7.10 14.22 -2.78
C GLU A 222 -6.52 14.94 -3.99
N LEU A 223 -5.72 14.25 -4.82
CA LEU A 223 -5.16 14.80 -6.04
C LEU A 223 -6.25 15.27 -7.01
N ALA A 224 -7.36 14.55 -7.07
CA ALA A 224 -8.51 14.91 -7.88
C ALA A 224 -9.30 16.11 -7.31
N GLY A 225 -9.30 16.31 -5.99
CA GLY A 225 -10.16 17.29 -5.29
C GLY A 225 -11.48 16.71 -4.77
N ILE A 226 -11.72 15.42 -4.98
CA ILE A 226 -12.89 14.71 -4.49
C ILE A 226 -12.87 14.61 -2.96
N MET A 227 -11.70 14.36 -2.37
CA MET A 227 -11.56 14.23 -0.91
C MET A 227 -11.95 15.54 -0.21
N ASP A 228 -11.41 16.67 -0.67
CA ASP A 228 -11.73 18.01 -0.18
C ASP A 228 -13.22 18.32 -0.31
N ALA A 229 -13.82 17.97 -1.46
CA ALA A 229 -15.25 18.17 -1.70
C ALA A 229 -16.13 17.32 -0.77
N ALA A 230 -15.72 16.08 -0.48
CA ALA A 230 -16.43 15.17 0.41
C ALA A 230 -16.34 15.65 1.86
N TRP A 231 -15.15 15.98 2.35
CA TRP A 231 -14.96 16.49 3.72
C TRP A 231 -15.73 17.78 3.98
N ARG A 232 -15.77 18.70 3.01
CA ARG A 232 -16.60 19.91 3.09
C ARG A 232 -18.08 19.57 3.33
N LYS A 233 -18.61 18.51 2.71
CA LYS A 233 -19.99 18.05 2.94
C LYS A 233 -20.16 17.35 4.28
N ILE A 234 -19.22 16.49 4.65
CA ILE A 234 -19.22 15.79 5.94
C ILE A 234 -19.26 16.82 7.08
N TYR A 235 -18.38 17.82 7.08
CA TYR A 235 -18.36 18.87 8.10
C TYR A 235 -19.60 19.77 8.06
N GLN A 236 -20.11 20.07 6.86
CA GLN A 236 -21.34 20.86 6.72
C GLN A 236 -22.54 20.19 7.40
N PHE A 237 -22.67 18.87 7.30
CA PHE A 237 -23.78 18.11 7.92
C PHE A 237 -23.48 17.68 9.36
N GLY A 238 -22.21 17.63 9.74
CA GLY A 238 -21.72 17.02 10.98
C GLY A 238 -21.34 15.56 10.75
N GLU A 239 -20.16 15.16 11.20
CA GLU A 239 -19.57 13.84 10.96
C GLU A 239 -20.45 12.68 11.43
N ASP A 240 -21.09 12.85 12.58
CA ASP A 240 -21.92 11.81 13.19
C ASP A 240 -23.40 11.89 12.77
N SER A 241 -23.76 12.86 11.93
CA SER A 241 -25.10 12.91 11.36
C SER A 241 -25.30 11.76 10.35
N PRO A 242 -26.53 11.24 10.17
CA PRO A 242 -26.80 10.22 9.16
C PRO A 242 -26.29 10.60 7.76
N THR A 243 -26.44 11.87 7.37
CA THR A 243 -25.96 12.39 6.09
C THR A 243 -24.43 12.49 6.04
N GLY A 244 -23.77 12.91 7.12
CA GLY A 244 -22.31 12.96 7.21
C GLY A 244 -21.69 11.57 7.13
N GLN A 245 -22.27 10.60 7.83
CA GLN A 245 -21.86 9.20 7.75
C GLN A 245 -22.09 8.61 6.36
N GLU A 246 -23.22 8.89 5.69
CA GLU A 246 -23.43 8.46 4.29
C GLU A 246 -22.37 9.05 3.35
N MET A 247 -22.04 10.34 3.52
CA MET A 247 -20.97 10.98 2.75
C MET A 247 -19.61 10.33 3.01
N SER A 248 -19.34 9.94 4.26
CA SER A 248 -18.15 9.16 4.61
C SER A 248 -18.14 7.82 3.87
N ARG A 249 -19.23 7.05 3.93
CA ARG A 249 -19.33 5.75 3.24
C ARG A 249 -19.08 5.88 1.74
N ARG A 250 -19.64 6.91 1.09
CA ARG A 250 -19.40 7.18 -0.34
C ARG A 250 -17.90 7.43 -0.63
N LYS A 251 -17.22 8.20 0.21
CA LYS A 251 -15.77 8.46 0.10
C LYS A 251 -14.97 7.15 0.26
N GLU A 252 -15.24 6.38 1.31
CA GLU A 252 -14.55 5.12 1.62
C GLU A 252 -14.76 4.06 0.53
N LEU A 253 -16.00 3.85 0.09
CA LEU A 253 -16.33 2.85 -0.93
C LEU A 253 -15.74 3.19 -2.30
N GLN A 254 -15.48 4.47 -2.59
CA GLN A 254 -14.79 4.84 -3.82
C GLN A 254 -13.31 4.51 -3.76
N ALA A 255 -12.64 4.78 -2.63
CA ALA A 255 -11.26 4.35 -2.42
C ALA A 255 -11.16 2.82 -2.49
N GLN A 256 -12.18 2.12 -2.00
CA GLN A 256 -12.30 0.69 -2.11
C GLN A 256 -12.44 0.18 -3.55
N CYS A 257 -13.24 0.86 -4.38
CA CYS A 257 -13.32 0.59 -5.81
C CYS A 257 -11.97 0.82 -6.52
N PHE A 258 -11.25 1.89 -6.17
CA PHE A 258 -9.92 2.18 -6.70
C PHE A 258 -8.88 1.12 -6.32
N SER A 259 -8.95 0.57 -5.10
CA SER A 259 -8.16 -0.60 -4.69
C SER A 259 -8.41 -1.80 -5.61
N GLY A 260 -9.69 -2.09 -5.86
CA GLY A 260 -10.12 -3.12 -6.80
C GLY A 260 -9.54 -2.92 -8.20
N MET A 261 -9.68 -1.71 -8.76
CA MET A 261 -9.13 -1.37 -10.09
C MET A 261 -7.64 -1.70 -10.17
N PHE A 262 -6.86 -1.35 -9.14
CA PHE A 262 -5.43 -1.63 -9.13
C PHE A 262 -5.15 -3.14 -9.16
N LEU A 263 -5.76 -3.93 -8.30
CA LEU A 263 -5.52 -5.38 -8.31
C LEU A 263 -6.03 -6.04 -9.60
N GLY A 264 -7.19 -5.63 -10.10
CA GLY A 264 -7.75 -6.12 -11.36
C GLY A 264 -6.89 -5.82 -12.60
N SER A 265 -6.24 -4.65 -12.64
CA SER A 265 -5.39 -4.29 -13.78
C SER A 265 -4.00 -4.93 -13.75
N HIS A 266 -3.56 -5.47 -12.59
CA HIS A 266 -2.21 -6.04 -12.44
C HIS A 266 -2.17 -7.57 -12.23
N VAL A 267 -3.29 -8.21 -11.92
CA VAL A 267 -3.37 -9.67 -11.78
C VAL A 267 -2.99 -10.38 -13.08
N ASP A 268 -2.16 -11.42 -12.97
CA ASP A 268 -1.74 -12.29 -14.07
C ASP A 268 -1.05 -11.53 -15.24
N ARG A 269 -0.39 -10.40 -14.95
CA ARG A 269 0.34 -9.58 -15.94
C ARG A 269 1.84 -9.85 -16.02
N GLY A 270 2.31 -10.97 -15.47
CA GLY A 270 3.73 -11.35 -15.45
C GLY A 270 4.57 -10.68 -14.35
N GLY A 271 3.92 -10.05 -13.37
CA GLY A 271 4.55 -9.56 -12.14
C GLY A 271 4.29 -10.48 -10.94
N SER A 272 4.47 -9.94 -9.74
CA SER A 272 4.26 -10.69 -8.48
C SER A 272 2.79 -10.81 -8.06
N ILE A 273 1.87 -10.06 -8.68
CA ILE A 273 0.43 -10.13 -8.37
C ILE A 273 -0.16 -11.30 -9.16
N THR A 274 -0.20 -12.46 -8.52
CA THR A 274 -0.77 -13.71 -9.06
C THR A 274 -2.29 -13.76 -8.86
N ARG A 275 -2.96 -14.67 -9.57
CA ARG A 275 -4.36 -15.03 -9.29
C ARG A 275 -4.61 -15.32 -7.81
N GLU A 276 -3.72 -16.06 -7.16
CA GLU A 276 -3.86 -16.36 -5.72
C GLU A 276 -3.80 -15.10 -4.85
N THR A 277 -2.87 -14.18 -5.13
CA THR A 277 -2.78 -12.88 -4.44
C THR A 277 -4.06 -12.07 -4.65
N TYR A 278 -4.61 -12.08 -5.86
CA TYR A 278 -5.88 -11.43 -6.17
C TYR A 278 -7.06 -12.06 -5.43
N ASP A 279 -7.15 -13.40 -5.37
CA ASP A 279 -8.25 -14.11 -4.70
C ASP A 279 -8.20 -13.91 -3.17
N GLN A 280 -7.00 -13.83 -2.58
CA GLN A 280 -6.83 -13.44 -1.17
C GLN A 280 -7.45 -12.07 -0.89
N ALA A 281 -7.16 -11.08 -1.74
CA ALA A 281 -7.76 -9.75 -1.63
C ALA A 281 -9.28 -9.83 -1.85
N TRP A 282 -9.74 -10.53 -2.90
CA TRP A 282 -11.15 -10.65 -3.24
C TRP A 282 -12.02 -11.14 -2.07
N HIS A 283 -11.55 -12.17 -1.35
CA HIS A 283 -12.29 -12.76 -0.24
C HIS A 283 -12.19 -11.93 1.04
N ASP A 284 -11.06 -11.28 1.28
CA ASP A 284 -10.86 -10.43 2.45
C ASP A 284 -11.86 -9.26 2.53
N GLN A 285 -12.35 -8.78 1.39
CA GLN A 285 -13.27 -7.63 1.38
C GLN A 285 -14.61 -7.92 2.05
N GLU A 286 -14.98 -9.20 2.22
CA GLU A 286 -16.21 -9.63 2.91
C GLU A 286 -16.14 -9.41 4.44
N THR A 287 -14.99 -9.00 5.00
CA THR A 287 -14.78 -8.84 6.45
C THR A 287 -14.25 -7.46 6.86
N ARG A 288 -14.38 -6.44 6.00
CA ARG A 288 -13.72 -5.13 6.21
C ARG A 288 -14.63 -3.94 6.48
N GLY A 289 -15.91 -4.05 6.16
CA GLY A 289 -16.87 -2.96 6.32
C GLY A 289 -17.33 -2.71 7.76
N ASP A 290 -18.40 -1.94 7.88
CA ASP A 290 -19.05 -1.49 9.10
C ASP A 290 -19.62 -2.65 9.93
N ASP A 291 -19.98 -3.79 9.31
CA ASP A 291 -20.47 -4.97 10.05
C ASP A 291 -19.37 -5.63 10.88
N THR A 292 -18.10 -5.49 10.46
CA THR A 292 -16.94 -5.99 11.21
C THR A 292 -16.33 -4.92 12.12
N SER A 293 -16.21 -3.68 11.64
CA SER A 293 -15.62 -2.59 12.45
C SER A 293 -16.57 -2.04 13.52
N GLY A 294 -17.89 -2.29 13.40
CA GLY A 294 -18.92 -1.71 14.26
C GLY A 294 -19.14 -0.21 14.00
N GLY A 295 -18.59 0.33 12.91
CA GLY A 295 -18.71 1.73 12.50
C GLY A 295 -19.93 2.01 11.62
N HIS A 296 -19.98 3.22 11.07
CA HIS A 296 -21.00 3.66 10.11
C HIS A 296 -20.40 4.47 8.95
N LYS A 297 -19.08 4.39 8.78
CA LYS A 297 -18.30 5.30 7.94
C LYS A 297 -17.73 4.63 6.69
N HIS A 298 -17.76 3.28 6.60
CA HIS A 298 -17.14 2.51 5.51
C HIS A 298 -18.13 1.72 4.65
N GLY A 299 -19.39 1.59 5.07
CA GLY A 299 -20.39 0.75 4.42
C GLY A 299 -20.39 -0.66 4.97
N SER A 300 -21.52 -1.35 4.89
CA SER A 300 -21.65 -2.78 5.19
C SER A 300 -20.58 -3.62 4.48
N ASN A 301 -20.28 -4.80 5.01
CA ASN A 301 -19.30 -5.69 4.41
C ASN A 301 -19.69 -6.09 2.98
N GLU A 302 -21.00 -6.25 2.73
CA GLU A 302 -21.53 -6.53 1.40
C GLU A 302 -21.21 -5.40 0.41
N ASN A 303 -21.49 -4.15 0.77
CA ASN A 303 -21.20 -3.01 -0.09
C ASN A 303 -19.69 -2.77 -0.24
N TYR A 304 -18.91 -2.97 0.82
CA TYR A 304 -17.46 -2.87 0.79
C TYR A 304 -16.85 -3.87 -0.20
N ALA A 305 -17.27 -5.13 -0.15
CA ALA A 305 -16.87 -6.15 -1.12
C ALA A 305 -17.38 -5.85 -2.53
N MET A 306 -18.64 -5.43 -2.67
CA MET A 306 -19.24 -5.11 -3.97
C MET A 306 -18.47 -4.02 -4.70
N TRP A 307 -18.15 -2.90 -4.06
CA TRP A 307 -17.43 -1.80 -4.71
C TRP A 307 -16.00 -2.18 -5.09
N TRP A 308 -15.31 -2.96 -4.27
CA TRP A 308 -14.00 -3.49 -4.65
C TRP A 308 -14.09 -4.35 -5.91
N ARG A 309 -15.10 -5.23 -5.99
CA ARG A 309 -15.32 -6.13 -7.14
C ARG A 309 -15.67 -5.37 -8.41
N VAL A 310 -16.47 -4.30 -8.31
CA VAL A 310 -16.75 -3.40 -9.45
C VAL A 310 -15.42 -2.90 -10.04
N GLY A 311 -14.55 -2.31 -9.22
CA GLY A 311 -13.26 -1.85 -9.68
C GLY A 311 -12.39 -2.98 -10.26
N ALA A 312 -12.34 -4.12 -9.56
CA ALA A 312 -11.48 -5.24 -9.91
C ALA A 312 -11.87 -5.99 -11.18
N LEU A 313 -13.16 -6.02 -11.54
CA LEU A 313 -13.64 -6.68 -12.75
C LEU A 313 -13.63 -5.75 -13.95
N ASP A 314 -14.12 -4.52 -13.78
CA ASP A 314 -14.38 -3.63 -14.88
C ASP A 314 -13.20 -2.73 -15.23
N ASN A 315 -12.37 -2.38 -14.23
CA ASN A 315 -11.29 -1.41 -14.35
C ASN A 315 -11.70 -0.15 -15.14
N ARG A 316 -12.91 0.34 -14.89
CA ARG A 316 -13.45 1.58 -15.46
C ARG A 316 -13.72 2.57 -14.35
N ILE A 317 -13.10 3.74 -14.43
CA ILE A 317 -13.15 4.73 -13.35
C ILE A 317 -14.55 5.34 -13.17
N SER A 318 -15.36 5.38 -14.24
CA SER A 318 -16.76 5.81 -14.18
C SER A 318 -17.61 4.90 -13.29
N ASP A 319 -17.26 3.62 -13.23
CA ASP A 319 -18.04 2.63 -12.49
C ASP A 319 -17.80 2.77 -10.99
N CYS A 320 -16.75 3.49 -10.56
CA CYS A 320 -16.44 3.86 -9.18
C CYS A 320 -17.14 5.16 -8.70
N ASN A 321 -18.21 5.61 -9.36
CA ASN A 321 -18.95 6.81 -8.96
C ASN A 321 -19.94 6.55 -7.80
N THR A 322 -19.40 6.34 -6.61
CA THR A 322 -20.19 6.11 -5.38
C THR A 322 -21.06 7.31 -5.01
N PHE A 323 -20.70 8.54 -5.41
CA PHE A 323 -21.48 9.74 -5.11
C PHE A 323 -22.77 9.87 -5.93
N LYS A 324 -22.87 9.14 -7.05
CA LYS A 324 -24.10 9.02 -7.85
C LYS A 324 -24.95 7.81 -7.48
N ALA A 325 -24.38 6.84 -6.75
CA ALA A 325 -25.06 5.61 -6.38
C ALA A 325 -26.24 5.84 -5.42
N SER A 326 -27.20 4.92 -5.40
CA SER A 326 -28.31 4.94 -4.43
C SER A 326 -27.78 4.76 -3.00
N THR A 327 -28.51 5.29 -2.01
CA THR A 327 -28.15 5.13 -0.59
C THR A 327 -27.97 3.67 -0.19
N GLU A 328 -28.78 2.74 -0.73
CA GLU A 328 -28.64 1.31 -0.46
C GLU A 328 -27.30 0.73 -0.92
N ALA A 329 -26.79 1.20 -2.06
CA ALA A 329 -25.53 0.72 -2.62
C ALA A 329 -24.30 1.26 -1.88
N VAL A 330 -24.50 2.18 -0.92
CA VAL A 330 -23.43 2.78 -0.11
C VAL A 330 -23.74 2.68 1.38
N ARG A 331 -24.65 1.77 1.75
CA ARG A 331 -25.04 1.52 3.14
C ARG A 331 -23.97 0.73 3.86
#